data_AF-A0A5N6MEK1-F1
#
_entry.id   AF-A0A5N6MEK1-F1
#
_cell.length_a   1.000
_cell.length_b   1.000
_cell.length_c   1.000
_cell.angle_alpha   90.00
_cell.angle_beta   90.00
_cell.angle_gamma   90.00
#
_symmetry.space_group_name_H-M   'P 1'
#
loop_
_entity.id
_entity.type
_entity.pdbx_description
1 polymer ?
#
loop_
_entity_poly.entity_id
_entity_poly.type
_entity_poly.pdbx_seq_one_letter_code
_entity_poly.pdbx_strand_id
1 'polypeptide(L)' 'MPHYVVLQVILKEKLFGTGSGNLTAVEKAINDQAAKGYRLHTITTASSGSKGLGGGDRIQATMVFESLR' A
#
# COMPACT_ATOMS: atom_id res chain seq x y z
N MET A 1 -15.70 9.61 18.51
CA MET A 1 -14.27 9.61 18.14
C MET A 1 -14.19 8.90 16.79
N PRO A 2 -13.45 9.44 15.80
CA PRO A 2 -13.33 8.80 14.49
C PRO A 2 -12.70 7.41 14.62
N HIS A 3 -13.21 6.45 13.84
CA HIS A 3 -12.66 5.10 13.79
C HIS A 3 -11.51 5.05 12.78
N TYR A 4 -10.39 4.43 13.17
CA TYR A 4 -9.21 4.29 12.32
C TYR A 4 -9.02 2.85 11.85
N VAL A 5 -8.68 2.69 10.57
CA VAL A 5 -8.31 1.42 9.94
C VAL A 5 -6.90 1.53 9.37
N VAL A 6 -6.06 0.54 9.67
CA VAL A 6 -4.69 0.46 9.12
C VAL A 6 -4.64 -0.68 8.12
N LEU A 7 -4.15 -0.39 6.91
CA LEU A 7 -4.01 -1.36 5.84
C LEU A 7 -2.59 -1.33 5.28
N GLN A 8 -1.98 -2.50 5.14
CA GLN A 8 -0.63 -2.65 4.61
C GLN A 8 -0.66 -3.35 3.26
N VAL A 9 0.02 -2.77 2.28
CA VAL A 9 0.21 -3.34 0.94
C VAL A 9 1.69 -3.52 0.70
N ILE A 10 2.10 -4.73 0.31
CA ILE A 10 3.48 -5.04 -0.07
C ILE A 10 3.58 -4.95 -1.59
N LEU A 11 4.40 -4.02 -2.05
CA LEU A 11 4.82 -3.85 -3.43
C LEU A 11 6.10 -4.65 -3.62
N LYS A 12 6.08 -5.65 -4.49
CA LYS A 12 7.27 -6.42 -4.85
C LYS A 12 7.76 -5.97 -6.20
N GLU A 13 9.04 -5.70 -6.37
CA GLU A 13 9.59 -5.53 -7.71
C GLU A 13 9.25 -6.74 -8.59
N LYS A 14 8.65 -6.49 -9.75
CA LYS A 14 8.47 -7.53 -10.75
C LYS A 14 9.86 -7.85 -11.31
N LEU A 15 10.34 -9.06 -11.04
CA LEU A 15 11.56 -9.58 -11.64
C LEU A 15 11.48 -9.66 -13.18
N PHE A 16 10.28 -9.70 -13.78
CA PHE A 16 10.09 -9.63 -15.23
C PHE A 16 8.77 -8.92 -15.60
N GLY A 17 8.86 -7.89 -16.45
CA GLY A 17 7.73 -7.21 -17.11
C GLY A 17 7.45 -5.80 -16.59
N THR A 18 7.37 -4.83 -17.50
CA THR A 18 7.15 -3.38 -17.30
C THR A 18 5.79 -2.97 -16.72
N GLY A 19 5.04 -3.91 -16.15
CA GLY A 19 3.67 -3.68 -15.70
C GLY A 19 3.61 -3.30 -14.23
N SER A 20 3.24 -2.04 -13.95
CA SER A 20 2.99 -1.35 -12.67
C SER A 20 1.96 -1.98 -11.72
N GLY A 21 1.77 -3.31 -11.72
CA GLY A 21 0.73 -4.02 -10.94
C GLY A 21 0.76 -3.77 -9.43
N ASN A 22 1.85 -3.24 -8.90
CA ASN A 22 1.97 -2.76 -7.52
C ASN A 22 1.11 -1.51 -7.25
N LEU A 23 1.08 -0.56 -8.19
CA LEU A 23 0.30 0.69 -8.03
C LEU A 23 -1.20 0.39 -8.05
N THR A 24 -1.63 -0.58 -8.86
CA THR A 24 -3.02 -1.06 -8.90
C THR A 24 -3.50 -1.61 -7.54
N ALA A 25 -2.61 -2.25 -6.77
CA ALA A 25 -2.98 -2.78 -5.45
C ALA A 25 -3.22 -1.66 -4.42
N VAL A 26 -2.41 -0.60 -4.46
CA VAL A 26 -2.58 0.58 -3.60
C VAL A 26 -3.86 1.32 -3.97
N GLU A 27 -4.06 1.57 -5.27
CA GLU A 27 -5.26 2.23 -5.78
C GLU A 27 -6.53 1.46 -5.40
N LYS A 28 -6.52 0.14 -5.58
CA LYS A 28 -7.64 -0.72 -5.19
C LYS A 28 -7.92 -0.62 -3.68
N ALA A 29 -6.89 -0.68 -2.84
CA ALA A 29 -7.06 -0.57 -1.39
C ALA A 29 -7.66 0.77 -0.97
N ILE A 30 -7.24 1.87 -1.61
CA ILE A 30 -7.80 3.21 -1.37
C ILE A 30 -9.27 3.25 -1.79
N ASN A 31 -9.60 2.78 -3.00
CA ASN A 31 -10.96 2.77 -3.52
C ASN A 31 -11.90 1.90 -2.67
N ASP A 32 -11.45 0.73 -2.23
CA ASP A 32 -12.22 -0.18 -1.36
C ASP A 32 -12.55 0.47 0.00
N GLN A 33 -11.63 1.27 0.57
CA GLN A 33 -11.87 1.98 1.82
C GLN A 33 -12.75 3.23 1.63
N ALA A 34 -12.56 3.96 0.53
CA ALA A 34 -13.42 5.07 0.15
C ALA A 34 -14.88 4.62 -0.03
N ALA A 35 -15.11 3.47 -0.68
CA ALA A 35 -16.43 2.88 -0.83
C ALA A 35 -17.09 2.48 0.50
N LYS A 36 -16.29 2.19 1.53
CA LYS A 36 -16.75 1.90 2.91
C LYS A 36 -16.97 3.15 3.75
N GLY A 37 -16.78 4.34 3.20
CA GLY A 37 -16.94 5.60 3.92
C GLY A 37 -15.73 5.97 4.78
N TYR A 38 -14.53 5.52 4.43
CA TYR A 38 -13.30 5.98 5.04
C TYR A 38 -12.53 6.95 4.13
N ARG A 39 -11.84 7.92 4.75
CA ARG A 39 -10.90 8.83 4.09
C ARG A 39 -9.47 8.39 4.38
N LEU A 40 -8.61 8.42 3.38
CA LEU A 40 -7.17 8.25 3.60
C LEU A 40 -6.66 9.41 4.46
N HIS A 41 -6.16 9.11 5.64
CA HIS A 41 -5.63 10.08 6.59
C HIS A 41 -4.13 10.29 6.36
N THR A 42 -3.37 9.19 6.32
CA THR A 42 -1.92 9.20 6.11
C THR A 42 -1.49 7.96 5.34
N ILE A 43 -0.45 8.09 4.53
CA ILE A 43 0.27 6.97 3.93
C ILE A 43 1.75 7.08 4.26
N THR A 44 2.36 5.96 4.66
CA THR A 44 3.81 5.85 4.85
C THR A 44 4.35 4.69 4.03
N THR A 45 5.51 4.87 3.43
CA THR A 45 6.19 3.83 2.66
C THR A 45 7.51 3.48 3.33
N ALA A 46 7.77 2.20 3.52
CA ALA A 46 9.05 1.68 3.98
C ALA A 46 9.63 0.76 2.90
N SER A 47 10.81 1.09 2.39
CA SER A 47 11.55 0.23 1.47
C SER A 47 12.53 -0.64 2.25
N SER A 48 12.44 -1.95 2.07
CA SER A 48 13.47 -2.89 2.50
C SER A 48 14.21 -3.37 1.26
N GLY A 49 15.40 -2.81 1.03
CA GLY A 49 16.31 -3.29 -0.01
C GLY A 49 17.06 -4.52 0.47
N SER A 50 16.98 -5.63 -0.27
CA SER A 50 17.74 -6.83 0.07
C SER A 50 19.19 -6.71 -0.42
N LYS A 51 20.13 -6.68 0.52
CA LYS A 51 21.53 -7.02 0.27
C LYS A 51 21.63 -8.53 0.01
N GLY A 52 21.48 -8.99 -1.24
CA GLY A 52 21.69 -10.40 -1.59
C GLY A 52 21.37 -10.75 -3.04
N LEU A 53 22.14 -11.68 -3.61
CA LEU A 53 22.28 -12.07 -5.04
C LEU A 53 21.03 -12.63 -5.75
N GLY A 54 19.82 -12.22 -5.35
CA GLY A 54 18.55 -12.65 -5.94
C GLY A 54 17.28 -12.07 -5.32
N GLY A 55 17.37 -11.04 -4.47
CA GLY A 55 16.21 -10.43 -3.81
C GLY A 55 15.88 -9.06 -4.41
N GLY A 56 14.77 -8.96 -5.12
CA GLY A 56 14.23 -7.65 -5.57
C GLY A 56 13.73 -6.81 -4.41
N ASP A 57 13.72 -5.49 -4.60
CA ASP A 57 13.29 -4.53 -3.60
C ASP A 57 11.82 -4.76 -3.24
N ARG A 58 11.55 -4.61 -1.94
CA ARG A 58 10.19 -4.66 -1.40
C ARG A 58 9.87 -3.30 -0.82
N ILE A 59 8.83 -2.68 -1.33
CA ILE A 59 8.28 -1.45 -0.78
C ILE A 59 6.99 -1.82 -0.07
N GLN A 60 6.90 -1.50 1.21
CA GLN A 60 5.68 -1.68 2.00
C GLN A 60 5.00 -0.32 2.16
N ALA A 61 3.76 -0.20 1.73
CA ALA A 61 2.91 0.95 1.98
C ALA A 61 1.97 0.64 3.15
N THR A 62 2.01 1.47 4.19
CA THR A 62 1.05 1.46 5.30
C THR A 62 0.14 2.66 5.15
N MET A 63 -1.16 2.42 5.03
CA MET A 63 -2.19 3.44 4.88
C MET A 63 -3.06 3.45 6.11
N VAL A 64 -3.27 4.64 6.68
CA VAL A 64 -4.19 4.89 7.78
C VAL A 64 -5.41 5.59 7.20
N PHE A 65 -6.58 5.03 7.46
CA PHE A 65 -7.86 5.57 7.04
C PHE A 65 -8.67 5.99 8.27
N GLU A 66 -9.39 7.09 8.17
CA GLU A 66 -10.31 7.59 9.20
C GLU A 66 -11.75 7.54 8.69
N SER A 67 -12.71 7.21 9.56
CA SER A 67 -14.12 7.17 9.17
C SER A 67 -14.64 8.57 8.82
N LEU A 68 -15.42 8.68 7.75
CA LEU A 68 -16.06 9.95 7.34
C LEU A 68 -17.25 10.33 8.24
N ARG A 69 -17.64 9.44 9.16
CA ARG A 69 -18.61 9.68 10.25
C ARG A 69 -18.21 8.94 11.51
#